data_AF-A0AA39NFN7-F1
#
_entry.id   AF-A0AA39NFN7-F1
#
_cell.length_a   1.000
_cell.length_b   1.000
_cell.length_c   1.000
_cell.angle_alpha   90.00
_cell.angle_beta   90.00
_cell.angle_gamma   90.00
#
_symmetry.space_group_name_H-M   'P 1'
#
loop_
_entity.id
_entity.type
_entity.pdbx_description
1 polymer ?
#
loop_
_entity_poly.entity_id
_entity_poly.type
_entity_poly.pdbx_seq_one_letter_code
_entity_poly.pdbx_strand_id
1 'polypeptide(L)'
;MLFAIALLFGLLTQIAVSQDTSLGRVKEAFDAADIPQDIALPFNPSFLLEVSLPQATGPAIVLRAGVQLPRNATVGPPSFALVGRNVGNGPFVIATVDPDAPTPQDPNIAQVRHFLGGNFVSKHSIAGPTPLTNTTAAVSNWLQPTPPAGSDAHRYIFLVFEQPQDFNDQVLVDANTPVTSFNISEFGEAVGLRNPIAGTFMLVAPDPA
;
A
#
# COMPACT_ATOMS: atom_id res chain seq x y z
N MET A 1 35.09 -26.12 36.32
CA MET A 1 34.35 -24.92 36.74
C MET A 1 33.86 -24.21 35.49
N LEU A 2 32.54 -23.99 35.44
CA LEU A 2 31.64 -23.32 34.49
C LEU A 2 32.19 -22.75 33.16
N PHE A 3 31.57 -23.21 32.05
CA PHE A 3 31.46 -22.47 30.79
C PHE A 3 30.40 -21.37 30.93
N ALA A 4 30.77 -20.12 30.68
CA ALA A 4 29.82 -19.01 30.57
C ALA A 4 29.33 -18.92 29.11
N ILE A 5 28.09 -19.34 28.86
CA ILE A 5 27.40 -19.08 27.59
C ILE A 5 26.85 -17.66 27.68
N ALA A 6 27.48 -16.72 26.99
CA ALA A 6 26.93 -15.39 26.79
C ALA A 6 25.79 -15.47 25.76
N LEU A 7 24.55 -15.54 26.24
CA LEU A 7 23.37 -15.34 25.41
C LEU A 7 23.30 -13.85 25.02
N LEU A 8 23.76 -13.54 23.82
CA LEU A 8 23.59 -12.24 23.19
C LEU A 8 22.10 -12.09 22.82
N PHE A 9 21.31 -11.49 23.70
CA PHE A 9 19.95 -11.08 23.35
C PHE A 9 20.07 -9.89 22.39
N GLY A 10 19.88 -10.17 21.09
CA GLY A 10 19.69 -9.12 20.09
C GLY A 10 18.47 -8.29 20.47
N LEU A 11 18.69 -7.01 20.77
CA LEU A 11 17.64 -6.05 21.05
C LEU A 11 16.87 -5.81 19.74
N LEU A 12 15.78 -6.53 19.50
CA LEU A 12 14.83 -6.22 18.44
C LEU A 12 14.19 -4.87 18.78
N THR A 13 14.69 -3.79 18.19
CA THR A 13 14.01 -2.50 18.20
C THR A 13 12.70 -2.66 17.44
N GLN A 14 11.58 -2.74 18.17
CA GLN A 14 10.26 -2.72 17.54
C GLN A 14 10.05 -1.35 16.92
N ILE A 15 9.92 -1.31 15.60
CA ILE A 15 9.61 -0.08 14.87
C ILE A 15 8.12 0.20 15.07
N ALA A 16 7.80 1.04 16.05
CA ALA A 16 6.45 1.57 16.24
C ALA A 16 6.25 2.77 15.30
N VAL A 17 5.66 2.54 14.14
CA VAL A 17 5.22 3.62 13.24
C VAL A 17 3.75 3.91 13.53
N SER A 18 3.40 5.19 13.50
CA SER A 18 2.07 5.67 13.83
C SER A 18 1.38 6.24 12.60
N GLN A 19 0.05 6.10 12.58
CA GLN A 19 -0.81 6.59 11.53
C GLN A 19 -0.59 8.09 11.23
N ASP A 20 -0.74 8.46 9.96
CA ASP A 20 -0.81 9.86 9.56
C ASP A 20 -2.06 10.56 10.10
N THR A 21 -1.93 11.85 10.40
CA THR A 21 -2.99 12.66 11.03
C THR A 21 -3.38 13.89 10.22
N SER A 22 -2.75 14.12 9.06
CA SER A 22 -2.98 15.32 8.23
C SER A 22 -2.98 14.97 6.75
N LEU A 23 -4.11 15.25 6.08
CA LEU A 23 -4.26 15.10 4.62
C LEU A 23 -3.22 15.92 3.86
N GLY A 24 -2.98 17.16 4.30
CA GLY A 24 -1.99 18.05 3.69
C GLY A 24 -0.58 17.46 3.74
N ARG A 25 -0.20 16.85 4.88
CA ARG A 25 1.13 16.22 5.02
C ARG A 25 1.29 14.97 4.17
N VAL A 26 0.24 14.15 4.07
CA VAL A 26 0.25 13.00 3.16
C VAL A 26 0.34 13.46 1.71
N LYS A 27 -0.41 14.49 1.32
CA LYS A 27 -0.31 15.08 -0.01
C LYS A 27 1.10 15.63 -0.29
N GLU A 28 1.67 16.42 0.62
CA GLU A 28 3.04 16.91 0.55
C GLU A 28 4.05 15.76 0.38
N ALA A 29 3.88 14.66 1.11
CA ALA A 29 4.75 13.49 1.00
C ALA A 29 4.63 12.78 -0.36
N PHE A 30 3.41 12.70 -0.93
CA PHE A 30 3.20 12.18 -2.28
C PHE A 30 3.86 13.07 -3.34
N ASP A 31 3.66 14.39 -3.23
CA ASP A 31 4.24 15.37 -4.16
C ASP A 31 5.77 15.35 -4.06
N ALA A 32 6.34 15.31 -2.84
CA ALA A 32 7.79 15.29 -2.63
C ALA A 32 8.47 13.99 -3.08
N ALA A 33 7.71 12.90 -3.19
CA ALA A 33 8.17 11.64 -3.72
C ALA A 33 7.84 11.47 -5.21
N ASP A 34 7.40 12.52 -5.91
CA ASP A 34 7.03 12.52 -7.34
C ASP A 34 5.95 11.49 -7.75
N ILE A 35 5.20 10.94 -6.77
CA ILE A 35 4.25 9.86 -7.01
C ILE A 35 3.19 10.24 -8.05
N PRO A 36 2.47 11.38 -7.94
CA PRO A 36 1.40 11.70 -8.90
C PRO A 36 1.89 11.80 -10.36
N GLN A 37 3.15 12.18 -10.58
CA GLN A 37 3.76 12.22 -11.90
C GLN A 37 4.12 10.81 -12.37
N ASP A 38 4.82 10.02 -11.54
CA ASP A 38 5.33 8.70 -11.93
C ASP A 38 4.24 7.65 -12.18
N ILE A 39 3.09 7.78 -11.51
CA ILE A 39 1.92 6.92 -11.77
C ILE A 39 0.86 7.58 -12.66
N ALA A 40 1.13 8.77 -13.20
CA ALA A 40 0.24 9.56 -14.04
C ALA A 40 -1.17 9.74 -13.45
N LEU A 41 -1.28 9.91 -12.13
CA LEU A 41 -2.54 9.90 -11.40
C LEU A 41 -2.60 11.05 -10.39
N PRO A 42 -3.48 12.06 -10.58
CA PRO A 42 -3.60 13.17 -9.64
C PRO A 42 -4.02 12.70 -8.25
N PHE A 43 -3.37 13.25 -7.21
CA PHE A 43 -3.64 12.90 -5.82
C PHE A 43 -4.11 14.12 -5.01
N ASN A 44 -5.36 14.06 -4.54
CA ASN A 44 -5.95 15.05 -3.64
C ASN A 44 -6.89 14.36 -2.65
N PRO A 45 -6.35 13.80 -1.55
CA PRO A 45 -7.10 12.89 -0.69
C PRO A 45 -8.16 13.62 0.14
N SER A 46 -9.31 12.98 0.29
CA SER A 46 -10.40 13.41 1.19
C SER A 46 -10.38 12.64 2.52
N PHE A 47 -9.70 11.50 2.56
CA PHE A 47 -9.52 10.66 3.74
C PHE A 47 -8.05 10.25 3.89
N LEU A 48 -7.64 9.99 5.12
CA LEU A 48 -6.36 9.36 5.40
C LEU A 48 -6.53 7.85 5.26
N LEU A 49 -5.53 7.19 4.68
CA LEU A 49 -5.49 5.73 4.61
C LEU A 49 -4.61 5.21 5.74
N GLU A 50 -5.16 4.36 6.60
CA GLU A 50 -4.40 3.54 7.53
C GLU A 50 -4.16 2.18 6.89
N VAL A 51 -2.89 1.79 6.84
CA VAL A 51 -2.44 0.47 6.39
C VAL A 51 -1.72 -0.18 7.55
N SER A 52 -2.17 -1.36 7.96
CA SER A 52 -1.53 -2.14 9.02
C SER A 52 -0.92 -3.41 8.45
N LEU A 53 0.39 -3.59 8.66
CA LEU A 53 1.14 -4.78 8.25
C LEU A 53 1.28 -5.74 9.44
N PRO A 54 0.74 -6.97 9.35
CA PRO A 54 0.86 -7.94 10.42
C PRO A 54 2.32 -8.36 10.64
N GLN A 55 2.71 -8.53 11.90
CA GLN A 55 4.05 -8.99 12.28
C GLN A 55 3.97 -10.40 12.85
N ALA A 56 5.00 -11.21 12.57
CA ALA A 56 5.08 -12.58 13.11
C ALA A 56 5.11 -12.59 14.65
N THR A 57 5.71 -11.57 15.25
CA THR A 57 5.72 -11.33 16.69
C THR A 57 5.46 -9.85 16.98
N GLY A 58 4.67 -9.56 18.01
CA GLY A 58 4.35 -8.19 18.40
C GLY A 58 3.17 -7.57 17.65
N PRO A 59 2.92 -6.27 17.86
CA PRO A 59 1.81 -5.56 17.22
C PRO A 59 2.06 -5.38 15.71
N ALA A 60 0.99 -5.17 14.95
CA ALA A 60 1.09 -4.76 13.56
C ALA A 60 1.81 -3.41 13.43
N ILE A 61 2.54 -3.23 12.33
CA ILE A 61 3.14 -1.94 11.97
C ILE A 61 2.09 -1.13 11.22
N VAL A 62 1.75 0.05 11.75
CA VAL A 62 0.86 0.99 11.07
C VAL A 62 1.71 1.93 10.22
N LEU A 63 1.42 2.03 8.92
CA LEU A 63 2.23 2.86 8.02
C LEU A 63 2.08 4.36 8.30
N ARG A 64 3.14 5.07 7.95
CA ARG A 64 3.20 6.53 7.76
C ARG A 64 3.74 6.77 6.36
N ALA A 65 3.19 7.74 5.64
CA ALA A 65 3.65 8.09 4.30
C ALA A 65 5.17 8.33 4.28
N GLY A 66 5.87 7.59 3.41
CA GLY A 66 7.32 7.66 3.26
C GLY A 66 8.12 6.90 4.31
N VAL A 67 7.49 6.10 5.17
CA VAL A 67 8.23 5.24 6.11
C VAL A 67 9.04 4.20 5.34
N GLN A 68 10.31 4.04 5.68
CA GLN A 68 11.12 2.94 5.17
C GLN A 68 11.03 1.72 6.11
N LEU A 69 10.71 0.57 5.54
CA LEU A 69 10.59 -0.70 6.26
C LEU A 69 11.58 -1.74 5.72
N PRO A 70 12.06 -2.66 6.57
CA PRO A 70 12.77 -3.84 6.09
C PRO A 70 11.81 -4.79 5.37
N ARG A 71 12.31 -5.54 4.38
CA ARG A 71 11.48 -6.45 3.57
C ARG A 71 10.69 -7.45 4.44
N ASN A 72 11.33 -8.00 5.47
CA ASN A 72 10.71 -8.97 6.37
C ASN A 72 9.48 -8.44 7.13
N ALA A 73 9.31 -7.12 7.26
CA ALA A 73 8.15 -6.50 7.90
C ALA A 73 6.92 -6.42 6.98
N THR A 74 7.05 -6.83 5.71
CA THR A 74 6.03 -6.62 4.66
C THR A 74 5.35 -7.91 4.17
N VAL A 75 5.50 -9.02 4.89
CA VAL A 75 4.97 -10.35 4.51
C VAL A 75 3.46 -10.32 4.23
N GLY A 76 2.69 -9.58 5.02
CA GLY A 76 1.27 -9.33 4.78
C GLY A 76 0.34 -10.54 4.98
N PRO A 77 -0.91 -10.47 4.47
CA PRO A 77 -1.50 -9.33 3.76
C PRO A 77 -1.76 -8.13 4.69
N PRO A 78 -1.73 -6.89 4.18
CA PRO A 78 -2.11 -5.70 4.94
C PRO A 78 -3.62 -5.68 5.25
N SER A 79 -3.99 -4.97 6.31
CA SER A 79 -5.37 -4.52 6.54
C SER A 79 -5.50 -3.01 6.36
N PHE A 80 -6.71 -2.53 6.07
CA PHE A 80 -6.97 -1.17 5.63
C PHE A 80 -8.08 -0.52 6.47
N ALA A 81 -7.92 0.77 6.76
CA ALA A 81 -8.99 1.60 7.31
C ALA A 81 -8.94 3.01 6.71
N LEU A 82 -10.12 3.62 6.53
CA LEU A 82 -10.21 5.04 6.23
C LEU A 82 -10.32 5.85 7.52
N VAL A 83 -9.54 6.90 7.65
CA VAL A 83 -9.56 7.80 8.80
C VAL A 83 -10.05 9.17 8.32
N GLY A 84 -11.17 9.62 8.89
CA GLY A 84 -11.78 10.90 8.53
C GLY A 84 -13.18 11.04 9.12
N ARG A 85 -13.95 11.99 8.59
CA ARG A 85 -15.35 12.20 8.97
C ARG A 85 -16.28 11.65 7.91
N ASN A 86 -17.40 11.05 8.33
CA ASN A 86 -18.46 10.58 7.44
C ASN A 86 -17.95 9.58 6.37
N VAL A 87 -17.15 8.59 6.79
CA VAL A 87 -16.77 7.50 5.88
C VAL A 87 -18.03 6.74 5.49
N GLY A 88 -18.28 6.61 4.18
CA GLY A 88 -19.42 5.88 3.64
C GLY A 88 -19.34 4.37 3.88
N ASN A 89 -20.29 3.62 3.34
CA ASN A 89 -20.25 2.15 3.41
C ASN A 89 -19.41 1.51 2.28
N GLY A 90 -18.97 2.30 1.29
CA GLY A 90 -18.38 1.81 0.05
C GLY A 90 -19.45 1.39 -0.98
N PRO A 91 -19.12 0.51 -1.94
CA PRO A 91 -17.86 -0.23 -2.03
C PRO A 91 -16.65 0.62 -2.45
N PHE A 92 -15.46 0.19 -2.05
CA PHE A 92 -14.18 0.77 -2.42
C PHE A 92 -13.30 -0.22 -3.18
N VAL A 93 -12.41 0.31 -4.00
CA VAL A 93 -11.30 -0.42 -4.62
C VAL A 93 -10.00 -0.01 -3.95
N ILE A 94 -9.17 -0.99 -3.64
CA ILE A 94 -7.82 -0.77 -3.09
C ILE A 94 -6.80 -1.35 -4.06
N ALA A 95 -5.79 -0.54 -4.39
CA ALA A 95 -4.66 -0.95 -5.22
C ALA A 95 -3.34 -0.67 -4.51
N THR A 96 -2.33 -1.52 -4.75
CA THR A 96 -0.95 -1.25 -4.38
C THR A 96 -0.05 -1.40 -5.60
N VAL A 97 0.75 -0.37 -5.90
CA VAL A 97 1.65 -0.34 -7.07
C VAL A 97 3.07 0.07 -6.68
N ASP A 98 4.05 -0.54 -7.35
CA ASP A 98 5.49 -0.22 -7.25
C ASP A 98 5.95 0.44 -8.56
N PRO A 99 6.11 1.78 -8.62
CA PRO A 99 6.50 2.50 -9.83
C PRO A 99 7.98 2.34 -10.17
N ASP A 100 8.78 1.68 -9.32
CA ASP A 100 10.24 1.74 -9.33
C ASP A 100 10.89 0.48 -9.89
N ALA A 101 10.14 -0.49 -10.42
CA ALA A 101 10.72 -1.75 -10.88
C ALA A 101 11.34 -1.66 -12.30
N PRO A 102 12.54 -2.25 -12.54
CA PRO A 102 13.37 -2.99 -11.60
C PRO A 102 14.17 -2.12 -10.63
N THR A 103 14.47 -0.87 -11.01
CA THR A 103 15.14 0.13 -10.15
C THR A 103 14.53 1.52 -10.40
N PRO A 104 14.48 2.41 -9.39
CA PRO A 104 13.92 3.76 -9.58
C PRO A 104 14.56 4.55 -10.73
N GLN A 105 15.82 4.27 -11.06
CA GLN A 105 16.59 4.97 -12.09
C GLN A 105 16.30 4.50 -13.52
N ASP A 106 15.85 3.26 -13.69
CA ASP A 106 15.46 2.67 -14.98
C ASP A 106 14.24 1.77 -14.78
N PRO A 107 13.04 2.34 -14.56
CA PRO A 107 11.87 1.59 -14.14
C PRO A 107 11.10 1.02 -15.36
N ASN A 108 11.76 0.20 -16.18
CA ASN A 108 11.21 -0.29 -17.45
C ASN A 108 10.11 -1.38 -17.35
N ILE A 109 9.86 -1.92 -16.15
CA ILE A 109 8.72 -2.81 -15.85
C ILE A 109 7.84 -2.24 -14.73
N ALA A 110 7.86 -0.91 -14.58
CA ALA A 110 7.21 -0.11 -13.54
C ALA A 110 5.75 -0.44 -13.27
N GLN A 111 5.29 0.13 -12.17
CA GLN A 111 3.97 0.00 -11.59
C GLN A 111 3.59 -1.46 -11.38
N VAL A 112 4.52 -2.25 -10.84
CA VAL A 112 4.22 -3.65 -10.50
C VAL A 112 3.03 -3.67 -9.55
N ARG A 113 1.99 -4.41 -9.93
CA ARG A 113 0.75 -4.54 -9.15
C ARG A 113 1.00 -5.48 -7.97
N HIS A 114 1.09 -4.91 -6.78
CA HIS A 114 1.29 -5.64 -5.53
C HIS A 114 -0.01 -6.07 -4.85
N PHE A 115 -1.11 -5.38 -5.14
CA PHE A 115 -2.45 -5.74 -4.68
C PHE A 115 -3.49 -5.07 -5.56
N LEU A 116 -4.62 -5.75 -5.80
CA LEU A 116 -5.81 -5.14 -6.37
C LEU A 116 -7.03 -5.87 -5.85
N GLY A 117 -7.98 -5.16 -5.27
CA GLY A 117 -9.25 -5.74 -4.83
C GLY A 117 -10.35 -4.70 -4.78
N GLY A 118 -11.53 -5.09 -5.28
CA GLY A 118 -12.78 -4.35 -5.07
C GLY A 118 -13.56 -4.87 -3.86
N ASN A 119 -14.79 -4.41 -3.74
CA ASN A 119 -15.81 -4.83 -2.78
C ASN A 119 -15.36 -4.70 -1.32
N PHE A 120 -14.49 -3.73 -1.04
CA PHE A 120 -14.19 -3.29 0.30
C PHE A 120 -15.34 -2.43 0.84
N VAL A 121 -15.91 -2.85 1.96
CA VAL A 121 -17.03 -2.15 2.61
C VAL A 121 -16.67 -1.78 4.04
N SER A 122 -17.33 -0.76 4.55
CA SER A 122 -17.24 -0.33 5.95
C SER A 122 -18.62 -0.25 6.58
N LYS A 123 -18.66 -0.28 7.92
CA LYS A 123 -19.82 0.25 8.65
C LYS A 123 -19.65 1.77 8.72
N HIS A 124 -20.68 2.50 8.29
CA HIS A 124 -20.69 3.95 8.34
C HIS A 124 -20.17 4.46 9.69
N SER A 125 -19.21 5.37 9.64
CA SER A 125 -18.60 5.97 10.81
C SER A 125 -18.57 7.48 10.70
N ILE A 126 -18.90 8.13 11.81
CA ILE A 126 -18.93 9.59 11.93
C ILE A 126 -17.51 10.14 12.13
N ALA A 127 -16.63 9.40 12.82
CA ALA A 127 -15.26 9.81 13.11
C ALA A 127 -14.34 8.63 13.45
N GLY A 128 -13.03 8.84 13.28
CA GLY A 128 -11.98 7.88 13.65
C GLY A 128 -11.67 6.85 12.56
N PRO A 129 -10.80 5.87 12.86
CA PRO A 129 -10.50 4.78 11.94
C PRO A 129 -11.74 3.95 11.64
N THR A 130 -12.00 3.75 10.35
CA THR A 130 -13.12 2.97 9.83
C THR A 130 -12.57 1.79 9.04
N PRO A 131 -12.51 0.59 9.64
CA PRO A 131 -11.97 -0.59 8.99
C PRO A 131 -12.71 -0.93 7.70
N LEU A 132 -11.95 -1.32 6.67
CA LEU A 132 -12.46 -1.78 5.39
C LEU A 132 -12.36 -3.32 5.34
N THR A 133 -13.48 -3.97 5.05
CA THR A 133 -13.56 -5.43 4.92
C THR A 133 -13.84 -5.79 3.47
N ASN A 134 -12.98 -6.61 2.87
CA ASN A 134 -13.26 -7.17 1.55
C ASN A 134 -14.37 -8.23 1.66
N THR A 135 -15.37 -8.15 0.80
CA THR A 135 -16.49 -9.11 0.74
C THR A 135 -16.34 -10.14 -0.39
N THR A 136 -15.28 -10.04 -1.20
CA THR A 136 -14.93 -10.95 -2.29
C THR A 136 -13.46 -11.37 -2.25
N ALA A 137 -13.03 -12.23 -3.17
CA ALA A 137 -11.59 -12.45 -3.38
C ALA A 137 -10.92 -11.18 -3.94
N ALA A 138 -9.62 -11.02 -3.70
CA ALA A 138 -8.83 -10.00 -4.39
C ALA A 138 -8.65 -10.38 -5.87
N VAL A 139 -8.61 -9.38 -6.74
CA VAL A 139 -8.27 -9.56 -8.16
C VAL A 139 -6.79 -9.93 -8.29
N SER A 140 -5.94 -9.28 -7.50
CA SER A 140 -4.53 -9.65 -7.33
C SER A 140 -4.22 -9.70 -5.84
N ASN A 141 -3.84 -10.88 -5.36
CA ASN A 141 -3.45 -11.08 -3.96
C ASN A 141 -2.18 -10.30 -3.62
N TRP A 142 -1.96 -10.09 -2.31
CA TRP A 142 -0.76 -9.40 -1.82
C TRP A 142 0.50 -10.10 -2.32
N LEU A 143 1.28 -9.39 -3.12
CA LEU A 143 2.63 -9.76 -3.51
C LEU A 143 3.60 -9.01 -2.59
N GLN A 144 4.42 -9.75 -1.85
CA GLN A 144 5.38 -9.11 -0.94
C GLN A 144 6.41 -8.27 -1.74
N PRO A 145 6.72 -7.03 -1.29
CA PRO A 145 7.86 -6.26 -1.75
C PRO A 145 9.13 -7.10 -1.92
N THR A 146 9.76 -7.03 -3.09
CA THR A 146 10.98 -7.79 -3.40
C THR A 146 11.89 -6.98 -4.33
N PRO A 147 12.32 -5.77 -3.91
CA PRO A 147 13.24 -4.97 -4.71
C PRO A 147 14.56 -5.74 -4.92
N PRO A 148 15.15 -5.72 -6.12
CA PRO A 148 16.31 -6.55 -6.44
C PRO A 148 17.57 -6.09 -5.71
N ALA A 149 18.46 -7.02 -5.37
CA ALA A 149 19.72 -6.72 -4.70
C ALA A 149 20.53 -5.65 -5.45
N GLY A 150 21.01 -4.64 -4.72
CA GLY A 150 21.73 -3.50 -5.28
C GLY A 150 20.85 -2.37 -5.83
N SER A 151 19.53 -2.52 -5.86
CA SER A 151 18.59 -1.41 -6.11
C SER A 151 18.51 -0.45 -4.92
N ASP A 152 18.12 0.78 -5.19
CA ASP A 152 17.66 1.71 -4.17
C ASP A 152 16.31 1.24 -3.59
N ALA A 153 15.80 1.94 -2.57
CA ALA A 153 14.49 1.62 -2.01
C ALA A 153 13.37 1.92 -3.02
N HIS A 154 12.44 0.97 -3.18
CA HIS A 154 11.25 1.13 -4.02
C HIS A 154 10.10 1.69 -3.18
N ARG A 155 9.25 2.49 -3.80
CA ARG A 155 7.99 2.99 -3.26
C ARG A 155 6.90 1.95 -3.47
N TYR A 156 6.12 1.67 -2.43
CA TYR A 156 4.92 0.83 -2.51
C TYR A 156 3.72 1.69 -2.15
N ILE A 157 2.97 2.08 -3.18
CA ILE A 157 1.92 3.11 -3.09
C ILE A 157 0.58 2.42 -2.89
N PHE A 158 -0.08 2.69 -1.77
CA PHE A 158 -1.43 2.21 -1.47
C PHE A 158 -2.44 3.30 -1.80
N LEU A 159 -3.46 2.95 -2.59
CA LEU A 159 -4.49 3.86 -3.06
C LEU A 159 -5.88 3.28 -2.77
N VAL A 160 -6.81 4.13 -2.36
CA VAL A 160 -8.23 3.79 -2.24
C VAL A 160 -9.05 4.65 -3.19
N PHE A 161 -9.99 4.01 -3.88
CA PHE A 161 -10.93 4.61 -4.81
C PHE A 161 -12.36 4.29 -4.39
N GLU A 162 -13.30 5.19 -4.70
CA GLU A 162 -14.71 4.81 -4.77
C GLU A 162 -14.89 3.79 -5.91
N GLN A 163 -15.59 2.69 -5.65
CA GLN A 163 -15.79 1.67 -6.66
C GLN A 163 -16.95 2.06 -7.61
N PRO A 164 -16.72 2.11 -8.93
CA PRO A 164 -17.79 2.31 -9.90
C PRO A 164 -18.69 1.06 -9.97
N GLN A 165 -19.95 1.26 -10.36
CA GLN A 165 -20.97 0.21 -10.40
C GLN A 165 -20.52 -1.03 -11.21
N ASP A 166 -19.86 -0.79 -12.35
CA ASP A 166 -19.48 -1.83 -13.31
C ASP A 166 -18.07 -2.40 -13.05
N PHE A 167 -17.41 -2.03 -11.94
CA PHE A 167 -16.05 -2.51 -11.62
C PHE A 167 -15.97 -4.03 -11.59
N ASN A 168 -17.01 -4.70 -11.08
CA ASN A 168 -17.02 -6.16 -10.95
C ASN A 168 -17.13 -6.90 -12.29
N ASP A 169 -17.51 -6.20 -13.36
CA ASP A 169 -17.64 -6.75 -14.71
C ASP A 169 -16.36 -6.55 -15.56
N GLN A 170 -15.33 -5.89 -15.01
CA GLN A 170 -14.07 -5.67 -15.70
C GLN A 170 -13.35 -7.01 -15.99
N VAL A 171 -12.74 -7.09 -17.17
CA VAL A 171 -11.97 -8.27 -17.63
C VAL A 171 -10.53 -7.94 -18.00
N LEU A 172 -10.09 -6.72 -17.69
CA LEU A 172 -8.76 -6.20 -18.06
C LEU A 172 -7.66 -6.83 -17.20
N VAL A 173 -7.97 -7.10 -15.93
CA VAL A 173 -7.05 -7.69 -14.98
C VAL A 173 -7.75 -8.80 -14.22
N ASP A 174 -7.11 -9.97 -14.19
CA ASP A 174 -7.48 -11.12 -13.37
C ASP A 174 -6.26 -11.64 -12.58
N ALA A 175 -6.43 -12.78 -11.92
CA ALA A 175 -5.38 -13.42 -11.13
C ALA A 175 -4.20 -13.96 -11.99
N ASN A 176 -4.37 -14.11 -13.31
CA ASN A 176 -3.35 -14.63 -14.22
C ASN A 176 -2.67 -13.52 -15.05
N THR A 177 -3.24 -12.32 -15.06
CA THR A 177 -2.71 -11.17 -15.77
C THR A 177 -1.35 -10.79 -15.17
N PRO A 178 -0.30 -10.60 -15.99
CA PRO A 178 1.01 -10.16 -15.49
C PRO A 178 0.89 -8.94 -14.57
N VAL A 179 1.67 -8.96 -13.49
CA VAL A 179 1.68 -7.87 -12.50
C VAL A 179 2.57 -6.71 -12.91
N THR A 180 3.56 -6.97 -13.77
CA THR A 180 4.54 -5.99 -14.26
C THR A 180 3.98 -5.14 -15.39
N SER A 181 4.57 -3.95 -15.61
CA SER A 181 4.15 -3.03 -16.69
C SER A 181 2.66 -2.70 -16.64
N PHE A 182 2.10 -2.67 -15.44
CA PHE A 182 0.73 -2.22 -15.23
C PHE A 182 0.67 -0.69 -15.31
N ASN A 183 -0.52 -0.12 -15.51
CA ASN A 183 -0.71 1.32 -15.50
C ASN A 183 -2.00 1.62 -14.76
N ILE A 184 -1.90 2.12 -13.53
CA ILE A 184 -3.06 2.36 -12.68
C ILE A 184 -3.96 3.46 -13.24
N SER A 185 -3.39 4.44 -13.94
CA SER A 185 -4.14 5.54 -14.55
C SER A 185 -4.98 5.03 -15.73
N GLU A 186 -4.37 4.32 -16.68
CA GLU A 186 -5.08 3.72 -17.82
C GLU A 186 -6.11 2.67 -17.37
N PHE A 187 -5.76 1.82 -16.41
CA PHE A 187 -6.71 0.87 -15.83
C PHE A 187 -7.89 1.60 -15.18
N GLY A 188 -7.61 2.65 -14.41
CA GLY A 188 -8.61 3.46 -13.75
C GLY A 188 -9.58 4.09 -14.75
N GLU A 189 -9.07 4.73 -15.80
CA GLU A 189 -9.88 5.28 -16.87
C GLU A 189 -10.77 4.21 -17.54
N ALA A 190 -10.21 3.04 -17.84
CA ALA A 190 -10.90 1.98 -18.55
C ALA A 190 -12.03 1.34 -17.74
N VAL A 191 -11.91 1.28 -16.41
CA VAL A 191 -12.95 0.69 -15.52
C VAL A 191 -13.77 1.75 -14.77
N GLY A 192 -13.53 3.03 -15.04
CA GLY A 192 -14.28 4.14 -14.45
C GLY A 192 -13.85 4.53 -13.03
N LEU A 193 -12.66 4.13 -12.56
CA LEU A 193 -12.08 4.70 -11.34
C LEU A 193 -11.74 6.17 -11.58
N ARG A 194 -12.16 7.01 -10.64
CA ARG A 194 -11.77 8.42 -10.59
C ARG A 194 -10.43 8.54 -9.84
N ASN A 195 -10.05 9.77 -9.50
CA ASN A 195 -8.88 10.00 -8.64
C ASN A 195 -9.05 9.29 -7.27
N PRO A 196 -7.95 8.80 -6.68
CA PRO A 196 -7.97 8.16 -5.38
C PRO A 196 -8.42 9.14 -4.28
N ILE A 197 -9.25 8.64 -3.36
CA ILE A 197 -9.81 9.41 -2.23
C ILE A 197 -8.94 9.34 -0.97
N ALA A 198 -8.04 8.37 -0.91
CA ALA A 198 -7.07 8.19 0.17
C ALA A 198 -5.83 7.46 -0.36
N GLY A 199 -4.71 7.64 0.33
CA GLY A 199 -3.49 6.91 0.02
C GLY A 199 -2.44 7.04 1.11
N THR A 200 -1.47 6.13 1.09
CA THR A 200 -0.22 6.20 1.84
C THR A 200 0.83 5.42 1.05
N PHE A 201 2.10 5.51 1.44
CA PHE A 201 3.14 4.71 0.81
C PHE A 201 4.25 4.39 1.81
N MET A 202 4.95 3.29 1.55
CA MET A 202 6.17 2.93 2.25
C MET A 202 7.32 2.77 1.25
N LEU A 203 8.55 2.83 1.76
CA LEU A 203 9.77 2.50 1.04
C LEU A 203 10.26 1.13 1.53
N VAL A 204 10.72 0.27 0.63
CA VAL A 204 11.40 -0.98 0.99
C VAL A 204 12.69 -1.06 0.19
N ALA A 205 13.81 -1.22 0.88
CA ALA A 205 15.11 -1.48 0.26
C ALA A 205 15.35 -3.00 0.15
N PRO A 206 16.22 -3.44 -0.76
CA PRO A 206 16.71 -4.82 -0.76
C PRO A 206 17.32 -5.19 0.59
N ASP A 207 17.22 -6.47 0.96
CA ASP A 207 17.94 -6.95 2.14
C ASP A 207 19.45 -6.70 1.93
N PRO A 208 20.19 -6.26 2.96
CA PRO A 208 21.64 -6.12 2.86
C PRO A 208 22.26 -7.44 2.40
N ALA A 209 23.15 -7.36 1.41
CA ALA A 209 23.93 -8.50 0.93
C ALA A 209 24.87 -9.07 2.02
#